data_AF-A0A412WS19-F1
#
_entry.id   AF-A0A412WS19-F1
#
_cell.length_a   1.000
_cell.length_b   1.000
_cell.length_c   1.000
_cell.angle_alpha   90.00
_cell.angle_beta   90.00
_cell.angle_gamma   90.00
#
_symmetry.space_group_name_H-M   'P 1'
#
loop_
_entity.id
_entity.type
_entity.pdbx_description
1 polymer ?
#
loop_
_entity_poly.entity_id
_entity_poly.type
_entity_poly.pdbx_seq_one_letter_code
_entity_poly.pdbx_strand_id
1 'polypeptide(L)'
;MISAKEWIQPGCFIAAIGADSPGKQELDPRLVASSVVVTDIKVQAYRVGESQHAISQGLMGKESIYAELGEIVTGRKMCPASPESIIIYDSTGTALQDISVGVAIVKKLKSKHCNRICF
;
A
#
# COMPACT_ATOMS: atom_id res chain seq x y z
N MET A 1 -11.28 3.64 14.58
CA MET A 1 -10.39 3.05 15.60
C MET A 1 -9.00 3.10 14.99
N ILE A 2 -8.04 3.77 15.62
CA ILE A 2 -6.67 3.89 15.11
C ILE A 2 -5.84 2.78 15.78
N SER A 3 -5.18 1.93 15.00
CA SER A 3 -4.33 0.88 15.53
C SER A 3 -3.09 1.50 16.20
N ALA A 4 -3.01 1.38 17.52
CA ALA A 4 -1.92 1.92 18.31
C ALA A 4 -0.62 1.12 18.08
N LYS A 5 0.53 1.80 18.13
CA LYS A 5 1.85 1.18 17.90
C LYS A 5 2.11 0.03 18.89
N GLU A 6 1.68 0.18 20.12
CA GLU A 6 1.91 -0.76 21.22
C GLU A 6 1.17 -2.08 21.04
N TRP A 7 0.20 -2.16 20.12
CA TRP A 7 -0.56 -3.37 19.83
C TRP A 7 0.10 -4.26 18.78
N ILE A 8 1.07 -3.72 18.03
CA ILE A 8 1.68 -4.41 16.90
C ILE A 8 2.96 -5.12 17.32
N GLN A 9 3.01 -6.42 17.08
CA GLN A 9 4.18 -7.23 17.36
C GLN A 9 5.30 -6.97 16.32
N PRO A 10 6.59 -7.09 16.71
CA PRO A 10 7.69 -7.09 15.76
C PRO A 10 7.48 -8.12 14.64
N GLY A 11 7.91 -7.79 13.43
CA GLY A 11 7.77 -8.66 12.25
C GLY A 11 6.38 -8.69 11.62
N CYS A 12 5.42 -7.90 12.13
CA CYS A 12 4.07 -7.87 11.58
C CYS A 12 4.04 -7.23 10.18
N PHE A 13 3.29 -7.85 9.27
CA PHE A 13 2.89 -7.24 8.00
C PHE A 13 1.49 -6.66 8.13
N ILE A 14 1.32 -5.40 7.73
CA ILE A 14 0.06 -4.68 7.75
C ILE A 14 -0.25 -4.20 6.33
N ALA A 15 -1.42 -4.58 5.82
CA ALA A 15 -1.99 -3.98 4.62
C ALA A 15 -2.97 -2.88 5.03
N ALA A 16 -2.55 -1.62 4.89
CA ALA A 16 -3.38 -0.44 5.12
C ALA A 16 -4.04 -0.05 3.78
N ILE A 17 -5.37 -0.16 3.71
CA ILE A 17 -6.13 -0.07 2.45
C ILE A 17 -7.15 1.07 2.49
N GLY A 18 -7.61 1.47 3.68
CA GLY A 18 -8.75 2.36 3.85
C GLY A 18 -8.44 3.85 3.69
N ALA A 19 -7.17 4.26 3.80
CA ALA A 19 -6.75 5.64 3.61
C ALA A 19 -6.48 5.94 2.13
N ASP A 20 -7.44 6.59 1.47
CA ASP A 20 -7.40 6.95 0.04
C ASP A 20 -7.73 8.43 -0.22
N SER A 21 -7.91 9.21 0.84
CA SER A 21 -8.34 10.61 0.77
C SER A 21 -7.76 11.43 1.93
N PRO A 22 -7.64 12.77 1.78
CA PRO A 22 -7.10 13.61 2.84
C PRO A 22 -7.85 13.43 4.16
N GLY A 23 -7.10 13.23 5.25
CA GLY A 23 -7.67 13.08 6.59
C GLY A 23 -8.14 11.68 6.96
N LYS A 24 -8.33 10.75 6.01
CA LYS A 24 -8.58 9.34 6.35
C LYS A 24 -7.34 8.72 6.98
N GLN A 25 -7.54 7.87 7.98
CA GLN A 25 -6.46 7.29 8.78
C GLN A 25 -6.91 5.97 9.42
N GLU A 26 -6.05 4.96 9.37
CA GLU A 26 -6.26 3.66 10.02
C GLU A 26 -5.24 3.37 11.14
N LEU A 27 -4.03 3.91 11.02
CA LEU A 27 -2.86 3.56 11.83
C LEU A 27 -2.30 4.78 12.59
N ASP A 28 -1.68 4.54 13.75
CA ASP A 28 -0.96 5.58 14.47
C ASP A 28 0.21 6.10 13.59
N PRO A 29 0.38 7.42 13.39
CA PRO A 29 1.48 7.96 12.57
C PRO A 29 2.86 7.57 13.07
N ARG A 30 3.01 7.32 14.37
CA ARG A 30 4.26 6.82 14.99
C ARG A 30 4.54 5.37 14.64
N LEU A 31 3.52 4.55 14.42
CA LEU A 31 3.67 3.20 13.90
C LEU A 31 4.20 3.27 12.47
N VAL A 32 3.57 4.09 11.62
CA VAL A 32 3.98 4.31 10.22
C VAL A 32 5.43 4.78 10.13
N ALA A 33 5.79 5.80 10.90
CA ALA A 33 7.14 6.37 10.91
C ALA A 33 8.24 5.39 11.38
N SER A 34 7.88 4.38 12.18
CA SER A 34 8.83 3.35 12.65
C SER A 34 8.80 2.04 11.86
N SER A 35 7.97 1.96 10.81
CA SER A 35 7.82 0.76 9.98
C SER A 35 8.50 0.94 8.64
N VAL A 36 8.74 -0.17 7.94
CA VAL A 36 9.10 -0.10 6.53
C VAL A 36 7.84 0.08 5.70
N VAL A 37 7.71 1.25 5.07
CA VAL A 37 6.53 1.61 4.27
C VAL A 37 6.77 1.29 2.80
N VAL A 38 5.95 0.39 2.26
CA VAL A 38 5.82 0.09 0.83
C VAL A 38 4.50 0.67 0.34
N THR A 39 4.46 1.22 -0.87
CA THR A 39 3.28 1.92 -1.40
C THR A 39 2.90 1.43 -2.78
N ASP A 40 1.70 1.75 -3.22
CA ASP A 40 1.36 1.68 -4.65
C ASP A 40 2.11 2.75 -5.45
N ILE A 41 1.86 4.01 -5.10
CA ILE A 41 2.44 5.21 -5.70
C ILE A 41 2.84 6.13 -4.55
N LYS A 42 4.13 6.47 -4.45
CA LYS A 42 4.65 7.26 -3.31
C LYS A 42 3.93 8.60 -3.16
N VAL A 43 3.68 9.26 -4.29
CA VAL A 43 3.02 10.57 -4.34
C VAL A 43 1.60 10.53 -3.78
N GLN A 44 0.88 9.44 -3.99
CA GLN A 44 -0.46 9.28 -3.42
C GLN A 44 -0.38 8.95 -1.93
N ALA A 45 0.52 8.06 -1.53
CA ALA A 45 0.71 7.68 -0.13
C ALA A 45 0.92 8.89 0.79
N TYR A 46 1.82 9.83 0.44
CA TYR A 46 2.04 11.01 1.28
C TYR A 46 1.00 12.13 1.12
N ARG A 47 0.08 12.04 0.15
CA ARG A 47 -0.98 13.05 -0.06
C ARG A 47 -2.33 12.63 0.50
N VAL A 48 -2.66 11.34 0.37
CA VAL A 48 -4.00 10.81 0.64
C VAL A 48 -3.98 9.43 1.30
N GLY A 49 -2.82 8.76 1.33
CA GLY A 49 -2.63 7.48 2.01
C GLY A 49 -2.32 7.63 3.50
N GLU A 50 -1.88 6.55 4.11
CA GLU A 50 -1.59 6.48 5.54
C GLU A 50 -0.35 7.32 5.92
N SER A 51 0.62 7.40 5.01
CA SER A 51 1.85 8.17 5.19
C SER A 51 1.64 9.69 5.32
N GLN A 52 0.49 10.22 4.87
CA GLN A 52 0.18 11.65 4.92
C GLN A 52 0.31 12.22 6.34
N HIS A 53 -0.14 11.47 7.34
CA HIS A 53 -0.20 11.93 8.73
C HIS A 53 1.19 11.98 9.34
N ALA A 54 1.97 10.91 9.18
CA ALA A 54 3.35 10.85 9.69
C ALA A 54 4.25 11.92 9.09
N ILE A 55 4.09 12.21 7.79
CA ILE A 55 4.84 13.24 7.10
C ILE A 55 4.38 14.64 7.52
N SER A 56 3.06 14.89 7.61
CA SER A 56 2.53 16.20 8.04
C SER A 56 2.93 16.56 9.47
N GLN A 57 3.12 15.55 10.33
CA GLN A 57 3.56 15.70 11.72
C GLN A 57 5.10 15.76 11.87
N GLY A 58 5.85 15.64 10.77
CA GLY A 58 7.32 15.66 10.79
C GLY A 58 7.96 14.42 11.42
N LEU A 59 7.21 13.33 11.59
CA LEU A 59 7.72 12.07 12.16
C LEU A 59 8.57 11.27 11.15
N MET A 60 8.34 11.48 9.85
CA MET A 60 9.15 10.92 8.77
C MET A 60 9.17 11.84 7.56
N GLY A 61 10.16 11.69 6.68
CA GLY A 61 10.24 12.40 5.41
C GLY A 61 9.54 11.63 4.28
N LYS A 62 9.21 12.33 3.18
CA LYS A 62 8.69 11.67 1.95
C LYS A 62 9.66 10.62 1.41
N GLU A 63 10.96 10.90 1.52
CA GLU A 63 12.04 10.01 1.09
C GLU A 63 12.18 8.76 1.98
N SER A 64 11.58 8.77 3.18
CA SER A 64 11.56 7.62 4.08
C SER A 64 10.61 6.51 3.60
N ILE A 65 9.75 6.77 2.61
CA ILE A 65 8.97 5.72 1.95
C ILE A 65 9.92 4.81 1.19
N TYR A 66 10.05 3.57 1.67
CA TYR A 66 11.06 2.63 1.25
C TYR A 66 10.97 2.29 -0.25
N ALA A 67 9.80 1.85 -0.70
CA ALA A 67 9.62 1.39 -2.08
C ALA A 67 8.17 1.55 -2.56
N GLU A 68 8.00 1.57 -3.88
CA GLU A 68 6.74 1.17 -4.51
C GLU A 68 6.70 -0.34 -4.69
N LEU A 69 5.53 -0.96 -4.60
CA LEU A 69 5.34 -2.40 -4.72
C LEU A 69 5.90 -2.92 -6.05
N GLY A 70 5.77 -2.15 -7.12
CA GLY A 70 6.35 -2.48 -8.43
C GLY A 70 7.88 -2.59 -8.41
N GLU A 71 8.59 -1.82 -7.59
CA GLU A 71 10.04 -1.95 -7.43
C GLU A 71 10.41 -3.28 -6.78
N ILE A 72 9.60 -3.77 -5.83
CA ILE A 72 9.82 -5.05 -5.15
C ILE A 72 9.50 -6.23 -6.07
N VAL A 73 8.33 -6.21 -6.72
CA VAL A 73 7.87 -7.30 -7.60
C VAL A 73 8.80 -7.48 -8.80
N THR A 74 9.43 -6.40 -9.28
CA THR A 74 10.40 -6.46 -10.40
C THR A 74 11.84 -6.75 -9.94
N GLY A 75 12.08 -6.92 -8.65
CA GLY A 75 13.42 -7.17 -8.09
C GLY A 75 14.36 -5.97 -8.11
N ARG A 76 13.86 -4.76 -8.43
CA ARG A 76 14.65 -3.51 -8.35
C ARG A 76 14.97 -3.13 -6.91
N LYS A 77 14.12 -3.51 -5.96
CA LYS A 77 14.35 -3.43 -4.52
C LYS A 77 14.05 -4.75 -3.87
N MET A 78 14.85 -5.10 -2.86
CA MET A 78 14.57 -6.26 -2.03
C MET A 78 13.50 -5.92 -0.98
N CYS A 79 12.78 -6.91 -0.47
CA CYS A 79 11.99 -6.71 0.73
C CYS A 79 12.95 -6.53 1.94
N PRO A 80 12.62 -5.73 2.96
CA PRO A 80 13.45 -5.59 4.15
C PRO A 80 13.75 -6.95 4.79
N ALA A 81 14.99 -7.15 5.23
CA ALA A 81 15.51 -8.46 5.61
C ALA A 81 15.43 -8.79 7.11
N SER A 82 15.05 -7.85 7.97
CA SER A 82 14.98 -8.11 9.42
C SER A 82 13.64 -8.75 9.80
N PRO A 83 13.65 -9.90 10.50
CA PRO A 83 12.42 -10.58 10.95
C PRO A 83 11.64 -9.79 12.00
N GLU A 84 12.24 -8.77 12.61
CA GLU A 84 11.60 -7.87 13.57
C GLU A 84 10.96 -6.64 12.91
N SER A 85 11.25 -6.40 11.63
CA SER A 85 10.76 -5.22 10.92
C SER A 85 9.25 -5.31 10.69
N ILE A 86 8.52 -4.30 11.16
CA ILE A 86 7.12 -4.12 10.79
C ILE A 86 7.08 -3.57 9.37
N ILE A 87 6.29 -4.20 8.50
CA ILE A 87 6.11 -3.78 7.11
C ILE A 87 4.67 -3.28 6.96
N ILE A 88 4.53 -2.06 6.45
CA ILE A 88 3.24 -1.49 6.10
C ILE A 88 3.18 -1.36 4.59
N TYR A 89 2.18 -1.97 3.98
CA TYR A 89 1.76 -1.64 2.63
C TYR A 89 0.66 -0.58 2.71
N ASP A 90 1.01 0.65 2.36
CA ASP A 90 0.11 1.82 2.31
C ASP A 90 -0.47 1.91 0.88
N SER A 91 -1.65 1.33 0.73
CA SER A 91 -2.35 1.21 -0.54
C SER A 91 -3.35 2.34 -0.73
N THR A 92 -3.31 2.96 -1.90
CA THR A 92 -4.25 4.03 -2.30
C THR A 92 -5.01 3.66 -3.59
N GLY A 93 -4.68 2.51 -4.18
CA GLY A 93 -5.23 2.06 -5.45
C GLY A 93 -4.65 2.78 -6.67
N THR A 94 -4.48 2.04 -7.77
CA THR A 94 -4.00 2.59 -9.03
C THR A 94 -4.88 2.16 -10.19
N ALA A 95 -5.12 3.07 -11.13
CA ALA A 95 -5.85 2.73 -12.37
C ALA A 95 -5.17 1.61 -13.16
N LEU A 96 -3.85 1.42 -13.01
CA LEU A 96 -3.12 0.32 -13.63
C LEU A 96 -3.61 -1.05 -13.13
N GLN A 97 -3.90 -1.18 -11.83
CA GLN A 97 -4.44 -2.41 -11.25
C GLN A 97 -5.81 -2.73 -11.85
N ASP A 98 -6.70 -1.75 -11.95
CA ASP A 98 -8.05 -1.91 -12.51
C ASP A 98 -8.02 -2.33 -13.98
N ILE A 99 -7.22 -1.62 -14.79
CA ILE A 99 -7.07 -1.92 -16.23
C ILE A 99 -6.48 -3.32 -16.44
N SER A 100 -5.51 -3.71 -15.62
CA SER A 100 -4.86 -5.03 -15.71
C SER A 100 -5.88 -6.16 -15.50
N VAL A 101 -6.74 -6.02 -14.48
CA VAL A 101 -7.83 -6.96 -14.22
C VAL A 101 -8.86 -6.93 -15.35
N GLY A 102 -9.26 -5.75 -15.83
CA GLY A 102 -10.19 -5.60 -16.95
C GLY A 102 -9.71 -6.31 -18.22
N VAL A 103 -8.43 -6.13 -18.58
CA VAL A 103 -7.81 -6.83 -19.72
C VAL A 103 -7.81 -8.34 -19.52
N ALA A 104 -7.49 -8.83 -18.32
CA ALA A 104 -7.49 -10.26 -18.02
C ALA A 104 -8.91 -10.86 -18.15
N ILE A 105 -9.93 -10.16 -17.69
CA ILE A 105 -11.34 -10.55 -17.83
C ILE A 105 -11.72 -10.63 -19.32
N VAL A 106 -11.44 -9.59 -20.10
CA VAL A 106 -11.76 -9.56 -21.54
C VAL A 106 -11.07 -10.70 -22.28
N LYS A 107 -9.79 -10.97 -21.99
CA LYS A 107 -9.05 -12.10 -22.58
C LYS A 107 -9.71 -13.43 -22.27
N LYS A 108 -10.13 -13.63 -21.01
CA LYS A 108 -10.79 -14.87 -20.54
C LYS A 108 -12.18 -15.09 -21.16
N LEU A 109 -12.93 -14.03 -21.41
CA LEU A 109 -14.23 -14.11 -22.07
C LEU A 109 -14.08 -14.50 -23.55
N LYS A 110 -13.13 -13.87 -24.25
CA LYS A 110 -12.80 -14.20 -25.65
C LYS A 110 -12.37 -15.66 -25.82
N SER A 111 -11.56 -16.19 -24.89
CA SER A 111 -11.11 -17.59 -24.99
C SER A 111 -12.22 -18.62 -24.73
N LYS A 112 -13.32 -18.23 -24.07
CA LYS A 112 -14.43 -19.13 -23.71
C LYS A 112 -15.63 -19.04 -24.66
N HIS A 113 -15.57 -18.25 -25.74
CA HIS A 113 -16.75 -17.89 -26.57
C HIS A 113 -17.94 -17.38 -25.75
N CYS A 114 -17.69 -16.84 -24.55
CA CYS A 114 -18.74 -16.37 -23.66
C CYS A 114 -18.91 -14.86 -23.85
N ASN A 115 -19.86 -14.47 -24.69
CA ASN A 115 -20.17 -13.07 -25.01
C ASN A 115 -21.16 -12.42 -24.03
N ARG A 116 -21.45 -13.06 -22.88
CA ARG A 116 -22.37 -12.52 -21.87
C ARG A 116 -21.76 -12.61 -20.48
N ILE A 117 -21.82 -11.47 -19.77
CA ILE A 117 -21.63 -11.39 -18.33
C ILE A 117 -23.03 -11.48 -17.73
N CYS A 118 -23.37 -12.62 -17.13
CA CYS A 118 -24.58 -12.74 -16.32
C CYS A 118 -24.22 -12.29 -14.90
N PHE A 119 -24.84 -11.19 -14.45
CA PHE A 119 -24.88 -10.78 -13.04
C PHE A 119 -26.15 -11.30 -12.41
#